data_AF-A0A3A1YYH5-F1
#
_entry.id   AF-A0A3A1YYH5-F1
#
_cell.length_a   1.000
_cell.length_b   1.000
_cell.length_c   1.000
_cell.angle_alpha   90.00
_cell.angle_beta   90.00
_cell.angle_gamma   90.00
#
_symmetry.space_group_name_H-M   'P 1'
#
loop_
_entity.id
_entity.type
_entity.pdbx_description
1 polymer ?
#
loop_
_entity_poly.entity_id
_entity_poly.type
_entity_poly.pdbx_seq_one_letter_code
_entity_poly.pdbx_strand_id
1 'polypeptide(L)'
;MAQEKKAAPDWERIEADYRAGLLSVREIAASQGITEGAIRKRAKRDDWIRDLRSKIHAKADDLVRKQEVRSEVRTEKAVIDSNAQAIVDVRLSHRVDIVRAKKLTMSLLAELEHQTENIDLFRELGELMFKPDDKGIDKLNEIYNKVISLGSRTGTMKQLSDSLRTLIGLEREAYGISGDPIPDNRTPSGLKHFYGDSEADA
;
A
#
# COMPACT_ATOMS: atom_id res chain seq x y z
N MET A 1 -10.45 42.75 60.89
CA MET A 1 -9.52 42.15 59.91
C MET A 1 -9.06 40.80 60.47
N ALA A 2 -9.76 39.72 60.13
CA ALA A 2 -9.39 38.38 60.59
C ALA A 2 -8.16 37.93 59.80
N GLN A 3 -7.05 37.66 60.51
CA GLN A 3 -5.86 37.06 59.91
C GLN A 3 -6.19 35.61 59.57
N GLU A 4 -6.23 35.28 58.29
CA GLU A 4 -6.30 33.89 57.83
C GLU A 4 -5.12 33.10 58.40
N LYS A 5 -5.43 32.00 59.08
CA LYS A 5 -4.47 31.10 59.71
C LYS A 5 -3.68 30.43 58.58
N LYS A 6 -2.47 30.93 58.29
CA LYS A 6 -1.57 30.36 57.27
C LYS A 6 -1.39 28.86 57.55
N ALA A 7 -1.80 28.01 56.59
CA ALA A 7 -1.52 26.58 56.64
C ALA A 7 -0.01 26.35 56.79
N ALA A 8 0.36 25.30 57.53
CA ALA A 8 1.77 24.93 57.67
C ALA A 8 2.36 24.64 56.28
N PRO A 9 3.59 25.11 55.97
CA PRO A 9 4.21 24.84 54.68
C PRO A 9 4.39 23.34 54.46
N ASP A 10 4.04 22.86 53.27
CA ASP A 10 4.26 21.48 52.86
C ASP A 10 5.75 21.25 52.55
N TRP A 11 6.50 20.90 53.60
CA TRP A 11 7.95 20.74 53.51
C TRP A 11 8.37 19.54 52.64
N GLU A 12 7.56 18.50 52.53
CA GLU A 12 7.85 17.33 51.69
C GLU A 12 7.77 17.70 50.21
N ARG A 13 6.74 18.46 49.83
CA ARG A 13 6.62 19.01 48.47
C ARG A 13 7.71 20.02 48.15
N ILE A 14 8.05 20.90 49.09
CA ILE A 14 9.15 21.87 48.94
C ILE A 14 10.50 21.14 48.75
N GLU A 15 10.75 20.07 49.50
CA GLU A 15 11.96 19.25 49.36
C GLU A 15 12.03 18.60 47.98
N ALA A 16 10.93 18.00 47.52
CA ALA A 16 10.85 17.38 46.20
C ALA A 16 11.11 18.39 45.07
N ASP A 17 10.46 19.55 45.12
CA ASP A 17 10.65 20.63 44.13
C ASP A 17 12.06 21.23 44.20
N TYR A 18 12.61 21.35 45.41
CA TYR A 18 13.98 21.83 45.62
C TYR A 18 15.00 20.85 45.01
N ARG A 19 14.90 19.55 45.32
CA ARG A 19 15.78 18.48 44.77
C ARG A 19 15.61 18.32 43.26
N ALA A 20 14.39 18.46 42.73
CA ALA A 20 14.10 18.46 41.31
C ALA A 20 14.86 19.57 40.56
N GLY A 21 15.02 20.74 41.20
CA GLY A 21 15.86 21.82 40.68
C GLY A 21 15.36 22.48 39.39
N LEU A 22 14.11 22.20 38.99
CA LEU A 22 13.44 22.78 37.82
C LEU A 22 12.93 24.20 38.08
N LEU A 23 12.50 24.47 39.31
CA LEU A 23 12.02 25.77 39.76
C LEU A 23 13.10 26.52 40.55
N SER A 24 13.09 27.85 40.45
CA SER A 24 13.88 28.69 41.33
C SER A 24 13.35 28.60 42.76
N VAL A 25 14.23 28.80 43.76
CA VAL A 25 13.83 28.78 45.18
C VAL A 25 12.76 29.85 45.48
N ARG A 26 12.73 30.94 44.71
CA ARG A 26 11.72 32.01 44.83
C ARG A 26 10.35 31.55 44.37
N GLU A 27 10.26 30.82 43.26
CA GLU A 27 8.99 30.28 42.75
C GLU A 27 8.43 29.21 43.69
N ILE A 28 9.29 28.34 44.24
CA ILE A 28 8.91 27.35 45.27
C ILE A 28 8.41 28.06 46.55
N ALA A 29 9.06 29.16 46.94
CA ALA A 29 8.64 29.93 48.10
C ALA A 29 7.30 30.65 47.88
N ALA A 30 7.09 31.19 46.67
CA ALA A 30 5.86 31.88 46.27
C ALA A 30 4.65 30.92 46.26
N SER A 31 4.81 29.69 45.76
CA SER A 31 3.72 28.69 45.70
C SER A 31 3.25 28.23 47.09
N GLN A 32 4.09 28.37 48.11
CA GLN A 32 3.81 27.97 49.49
C GLN A 32 3.65 29.17 50.45
N GLY A 33 3.68 30.40 49.93
CA GLY A 33 3.50 31.62 50.73
C GLY A 33 4.57 31.85 51.79
N ILE A 34 5.79 31.33 51.60
CA ILE A 34 6.94 31.47 52.50
C ILE A 34 8.06 32.29 51.85
N THR A 35 9.13 32.57 52.60
CA THR A 35 10.29 33.30 52.07
C THR A 35 11.35 32.34 51.52
N GLU A 36 12.06 32.77 50.47
CA GLU A 36 13.19 32.02 49.88
C GLU A 36 14.24 31.63 50.96
N GLY A 37 14.50 32.54 51.89
CA GLY A 37 15.42 32.33 53.00
C GLY A 37 15.00 31.21 53.96
N ALA A 38 13.68 30.99 54.15
CA ALA A 38 13.18 29.88 54.97
C ALA A 38 13.51 28.52 54.33
N ILE A 39 13.36 28.40 53.01
CA ILE A 39 13.71 27.19 52.25
C ILE A 39 15.22 26.96 52.30
N ARG A 40 16.05 27.98 52.09
CA ARG A 40 17.53 27.84 52.14
C ARG A 40 18.03 27.39 53.52
N LYS A 41 17.46 27.93 54.60
CA LYS A 41 17.79 27.50 55.98
C LYS A 41 17.42 26.04 56.21
N ARG A 42 16.24 25.62 55.74
CA ARG A 42 15.76 24.24 55.84
C ARG A 42 16.63 23.28 55.03
N ALA A 43 16.90 23.61 53.77
CA ALA A 43 17.77 22.85 52.88
C ALA A 43 19.17 22.65 53.46
N LYS A 44 19.75 23.67 54.11
CA LYS A 44 21.06 23.53 54.78
C LYS A 44 21.01 22.65 56.02
N ARG A 45 19.89 22.68 56.77
CA ARG A 45 19.72 21.91 58.00
C ARG A 45 19.46 20.42 57.72
N ASP A 46 18.69 20.15 56.67
CA ASP A 46 18.23 18.81 56.27
C ASP A 46 19.04 18.26 55.08
N ASP A 47 20.15 18.91 54.71
CA ASP A 47 21.11 18.57 53.66
C ASP A 47 20.49 18.27 52.27
N TRP A 48 19.62 19.16 51.82
CA TRP A 48 18.99 19.04 50.50
C TRP A 48 19.94 19.46 49.39
N ILE A 49 20.11 18.58 48.41
CA ILE A 49 20.99 18.78 47.24
C ILE A 49 20.13 18.75 45.97
N ARG A 50 20.45 19.63 45.00
CA ARG A 50 19.77 19.67 43.70
C ARG A 50 20.44 18.70 42.71
N ASP A 51 20.12 17.42 42.80
CA ASP A 51 20.77 16.35 42.03
C ASP A 51 19.85 15.67 40.99
N LEU A 52 18.53 15.87 41.08
CA LEU A 52 17.56 15.15 40.24
C LEU A 52 17.37 15.78 38.85
N ARG A 53 17.80 17.03 38.63
CA ARG A 53 17.56 17.76 37.38
C ARG A 53 18.02 16.99 36.14
N SER A 54 19.22 16.43 36.15
CA SER A 54 19.77 15.64 35.04
C SER A 54 18.94 14.37 34.77
N LYS A 55 18.56 13.65 35.85
CA LYS A 55 17.73 12.44 35.75
C LYS A 55 16.34 12.75 35.19
N ILE A 56 15.75 13.88 35.59
CA ILE A 56 14.44 14.32 35.11
C ILE A 56 14.50 14.70 33.63
N HIS A 57 15.52 15.46 33.19
CA HIS A 57 15.70 15.78 31.78
C HIS A 57 15.92 14.52 30.93
N ALA A 58 16.80 13.62 31.35
CA ALA A 58 17.02 12.35 30.66
C ALA A 58 15.74 11.50 30.54
N LYS A 59 14.89 11.51 31.58
CA LYS A 59 13.60 10.82 31.54
C LYS A 59 12.60 11.50 30.61
N ALA A 60 12.58 12.84 30.58
CA ALA A 60 11.74 13.60 29.68
C ALA A 60 12.14 13.35 28.21
N ASP A 61 13.43 13.39 27.90
CA ASP A 61 13.96 13.11 26.56
C ASP A 61 13.65 11.67 26.11
N ASP A 62 13.76 10.68 27.00
CA ASP A 62 13.34 9.28 26.74
C ASP A 62 11.84 9.18 26.42
N LEU A 63 10.99 9.92 27.14
CA LEU A 63 9.55 9.93 26.89
C LEU A 63 9.20 10.60 25.56
N VAL A 64 9.83 11.73 25.23
CA VAL A 64 9.65 12.43 23.96
C VAL A 64 10.11 11.53 22.82
N ARG A 65 11.32 10.95 22.90
CA ARG A 65 11.84 10.03 21.90
C ARG A 65 10.92 8.82 21.68
N LYS A 66 10.38 8.23 22.75
CA LYS A 66 9.42 7.12 22.65
C LYS A 66 8.11 7.55 22.00
N GLN A 67 7.64 8.77 22.28
CA GLN A 67 6.43 9.32 21.67
C GLN A 67 6.65 9.60 20.17
N GLU A 68 7.79 10.18 19.80
CA GLU A 68 8.20 10.43 18.41
C GLU A 68 8.29 9.12 17.62
N VAL A 69 9.03 8.13 18.14
CA VAL A 69 9.12 6.79 17.53
C VAL A 69 7.73 6.15 17.40
N ARG A 70 6.88 6.30 18.42
CA ARG A 70 5.50 5.77 18.35
C ARG A 70 4.65 6.47 17.30
N SER A 71 4.82 7.78 17.08
CA SER A 71 4.14 8.49 15.99
C SER A 71 4.67 8.07 14.63
N GLU A 72 5.98 7.95 14.45
CA GLU A 72 6.62 7.51 13.20
C GLU A 72 6.13 6.10 12.82
N VAL A 73 6.17 5.15 13.77
CA VAL A 73 5.67 3.78 13.53
C VAL A 73 4.18 3.76 13.20
N ARG A 74 3.37 4.65 13.78
CA ARG A 74 1.94 4.77 13.42
C ARG A 74 1.74 5.29 12.01
N THR A 75 2.51 6.30 11.61
CA THR A 75 2.46 6.85 10.24
C THR A 75 2.95 5.83 9.23
N GLU A 76 4.05 5.14 9.51
CA GLU A 76 4.59 4.08 8.65
C GLU A 76 3.59 2.94 8.50
N LYS A 77 3.01 2.47 9.63
CA LYS A 77 1.97 1.44 9.59
C LYS A 77 0.76 1.87 8.75
N ALA A 78 0.30 3.11 8.87
CA ALA A 78 -0.81 3.60 8.05
C ALA A 78 -0.47 3.63 6.55
N VAL A 79 0.76 4.00 6.18
CA VAL A 79 1.24 3.96 4.81
C VAL A 79 1.34 2.53 4.29
N ILE A 80 1.88 1.60 5.10
CA ILE A 80 1.95 0.17 4.77
C ILE A 80 0.56 -0.40 4.56
N ASP A 81 -0.38 -0.16 5.48
CA ASP A 81 -1.75 -0.67 5.41
C ASP A 81 -2.47 -0.14 4.16
N SER A 82 -2.32 1.15 3.84
CA SER A 82 -2.88 1.74 2.62
C SER A 82 -2.30 1.13 1.34
N ASN A 83 -0.98 0.96 1.29
CA ASN A 83 -0.31 0.36 0.13
C ASN A 83 -0.67 -1.12 -0.02
N ALA A 84 -0.76 -1.86 1.09
CA ALA A 84 -1.18 -3.25 1.09
C ALA A 84 -2.61 -3.38 0.55
N GLN A 85 -3.53 -2.50 0.96
CA GLN A 85 -4.89 -2.47 0.42
C GLN A 85 -4.91 -2.20 -1.08
N ALA A 86 -4.13 -1.23 -1.57
CA ALA A 86 -4.02 -0.97 -3.00
C ALA A 86 -3.52 -2.20 -3.79
N ILE A 87 -2.53 -2.94 -3.24
CA ILE A 87 -2.04 -4.19 -3.84
C ILE A 87 -3.14 -5.26 -3.86
N VAL A 88 -3.92 -5.38 -2.78
CA VAL A 88 -5.06 -6.31 -2.71
C VAL A 88 -6.10 -5.96 -3.77
N ASP A 89 -6.47 -4.69 -3.89
CA ASP A 89 -7.48 -4.22 -4.85
C ASP A 89 -7.04 -4.50 -6.29
N VAL A 90 -5.78 -4.23 -6.62
CA VAL A 90 -5.19 -4.57 -7.93
C VAL A 90 -5.23 -6.08 -8.18
N ARG A 91 -4.83 -6.91 -7.21
CA ARG A 91 -4.88 -8.38 -7.33
C ARG A 91 -6.31 -8.89 -7.54
N LEU A 92 -7.29 -8.32 -6.84
CA LEU A 92 -8.70 -8.67 -7.01
C LEU A 92 -9.21 -8.26 -8.40
N SER A 93 -8.89 -7.05 -8.87
CA SER A 93 -9.23 -6.60 -10.22
C SER A 93 -8.65 -7.54 -11.29
N HIS A 94 -7.34 -7.84 -11.20
CA HIS A 94 -6.69 -8.76 -12.14
C HIS A 94 -7.36 -10.13 -12.17
N ARG A 95 -7.76 -10.69 -11.03
CA ARG A 95 -8.49 -11.97 -10.99
C ARG A 95 -9.81 -11.90 -11.76
N VAL A 96 -10.57 -10.81 -11.60
CA VAL A 96 -11.83 -10.60 -12.33
C VAL A 96 -11.57 -10.48 -13.83
N ASP A 97 -10.57 -9.69 -14.22
CA ASP A 97 -10.23 -9.45 -15.63
C ASP A 97 -9.72 -10.71 -16.33
N ILE A 98 -8.86 -11.50 -15.67
CA ILE A 98 -8.37 -12.78 -16.19
C ILE A 98 -9.52 -13.76 -16.43
N VAL A 99 -10.45 -13.88 -15.48
CA VAL A 99 -11.64 -14.75 -15.62
C VAL A 99 -12.50 -14.29 -16.80
N ARG A 100 -12.73 -12.97 -16.94
CA ARG A 100 -13.51 -12.41 -18.04
C ARG A 100 -12.84 -12.66 -19.40
N ALA A 101 -11.53 -12.43 -19.50
CA ALA A 101 -10.76 -12.66 -20.71
C ALA A 101 -10.77 -14.15 -21.11
N LYS A 102 -10.57 -15.06 -20.15
CA LYS A 102 -10.63 -16.51 -20.38
C LYS A 102 -12.00 -16.94 -20.89
N LYS A 103 -13.09 -16.42 -20.30
CA LYS A 103 -14.46 -16.67 -20.79
C LYS A 103 -14.64 -16.22 -22.24
N LEU A 104 -14.12 -15.04 -22.60
CA LEU A 104 -14.19 -14.54 -23.97
C LEU A 104 -13.39 -15.43 -24.93
N THR A 105 -12.16 -15.82 -24.57
CA THR A 105 -11.34 -16.74 -25.38
C THR A 105 -12.03 -18.07 -25.60
N MET A 106 -12.66 -18.65 -24.57
CA MET A 106 -13.43 -19.90 -24.72
C MET A 106 -14.67 -19.72 -25.60
N SER A 107 -15.33 -18.57 -25.54
CA SER A 107 -16.50 -18.29 -26.40
C SER A 107 -16.08 -18.16 -27.86
N LEU A 108 -14.94 -17.51 -28.14
CA LEU A 108 -14.38 -17.41 -29.50
C LEU A 108 -13.88 -18.76 -30.03
N LEU A 109 -13.37 -19.64 -29.15
CA LEU A 109 -13.05 -21.02 -29.52
C LEU A 109 -14.31 -21.78 -29.94
N ALA A 110 -15.40 -21.68 -29.17
CA ALA A 110 -16.67 -22.31 -29.53
C ALA A 110 -17.24 -21.77 -30.86
N GLU A 111 -17.10 -20.47 -31.12
CA GLU A 111 -17.48 -19.91 -32.43
C GLU A 111 -16.63 -20.50 -33.56
N LEU A 112 -15.31 -20.64 -33.35
CA LEU A 112 -14.41 -21.23 -34.34
C LEU A 112 -14.70 -22.72 -34.59
N GLU A 113 -15.13 -23.46 -33.55
CA GLU A 113 -15.63 -24.83 -33.68
C GLU A 113 -16.85 -24.86 -34.62
N HIS A 114 -17.86 -24.03 -34.36
CA HIS A 114 -19.05 -23.94 -35.20
C HIS A 114 -18.74 -23.51 -36.64
N GLN A 115 -17.83 -22.55 -36.84
CA GLN A 115 -17.39 -22.16 -38.18
C GLN A 115 -16.67 -23.31 -38.91
N THR A 116 -15.95 -24.16 -38.18
CA THR A 116 -15.22 -25.29 -38.74
C THR A 116 -16.16 -26.45 -39.09
N GLU A 117 -17.12 -26.74 -38.22
CA GLU A 117 -18.13 -27.80 -38.43
C GLU A 117 -19.08 -27.49 -39.60
N ASN A 118 -19.42 -26.21 -39.78
CA ASN A 118 -20.40 -25.78 -40.78
C ASN A 118 -19.76 -25.19 -42.03
N ILE A 119 -18.50 -25.56 -42.34
CA ILE A 119 -17.74 -24.97 -43.43
C ILE A 119 -18.44 -25.07 -44.79
N ASP A 120 -19.24 -26.11 -45.01
CA ASP A 120 -19.97 -26.31 -46.26
C ASP A 120 -21.10 -25.29 -46.44
N LEU A 121 -21.79 -24.88 -45.37
CA LEU A 121 -22.79 -23.80 -45.43
C LEU A 121 -22.14 -22.47 -45.82
N PHE A 122 -20.92 -22.21 -45.32
CA PHE A 122 -20.17 -21.03 -45.72
C PHE A 122 -19.73 -21.12 -47.18
N ARG A 123 -19.35 -22.29 -47.69
CA ARG A 123 -19.04 -22.47 -49.12
C ARG A 123 -20.27 -22.23 -50.00
N GLU A 124 -21.41 -22.79 -49.64
CA GLU A 124 -22.69 -22.57 -50.32
C GLU A 124 -23.06 -21.09 -50.36
N LEU A 125 -22.90 -20.37 -49.24
CA LEU A 125 -23.10 -18.92 -49.20
C LEU A 125 -22.15 -18.19 -50.18
N GLY A 126 -20.90 -18.62 -50.30
CA GLY A 126 -19.95 -18.07 -51.28
C GLY A 126 -20.39 -18.31 -52.73
N GLU A 127 -20.96 -19.47 -53.02
CA GLU A 127 -21.53 -19.79 -54.33
C GLU A 127 -22.77 -18.93 -54.63
N LEU A 128 -23.66 -18.72 -53.64
CA LEU A 128 -24.84 -17.87 -53.77
C LEU A 128 -24.49 -16.38 -53.94
N MET A 129 -23.42 -15.93 -53.30
CA MET A 129 -22.92 -14.55 -53.44
C MET A 129 -22.13 -14.31 -54.72
N PHE A 130 -21.76 -15.37 -55.46
CA PHE A 130 -20.93 -15.25 -56.63
C PHE A 130 -21.59 -14.37 -57.70
N LYS A 131 -20.96 -13.25 -57.99
CA LYS A 131 -21.43 -12.21 -58.91
C LYS A 131 -20.22 -11.60 -59.64
N PRO A 132 -19.67 -12.30 -60.65
CA PRO A 132 -18.54 -11.80 -61.42
C PRO A 132 -18.92 -10.55 -62.22
N ASP A 133 -17.95 -9.64 -62.38
CA ASP A 133 -18.06 -8.51 -63.30
C ASP A 133 -17.90 -8.95 -64.78
N ASP A 134 -17.95 -7.98 -65.71
CA ASP A 134 -17.80 -8.22 -67.16
C ASP A 134 -16.45 -8.88 -67.54
N LYS A 135 -15.48 -8.92 -66.62
CA LYS A 135 -14.16 -9.56 -66.78
C LYS A 135 -14.07 -10.90 -66.06
N GLY A 136 -15.16 -11.39 -65.47
CA GLY A 136 -15.19 -12.64 -64.71
C GLY A 136 -14.64 -12.53 -63.29
N ILE A 137 -14.39 -11.31 -62.79
CA ILE A 137 -13.75 -11.08 -61.49
C ILE A 137 -14.82 -10.81 -60.44
N ASP A 138 -14.76 -11.54 -59.32
CA ASP A 138 -15.57 -11.29 -58.14
C ASP A 138 -14.67 -11.09 -56.90
N LYS A 139 -14.29 -9.84 -56.65
CA LYS A 139 -13.39 -9.51 -55.55
C LYS A 139 -14.00 -9.78 -54.17
N LEU A 140 -15.32 -9.63 -54.03
CA LEU A 140 -16.01 -9.88 -52.78
C LEU A 140 -15.95 -11.37 -52.46
N ASN A 141 -16.27 -12.23 -53.43
CA ASN A 141 -16.24 -13.67 -53.23
C ASN A 141 -14.80 -14.20 -53.05
N GLU A 142 -13.80 -13.63 -53.73
CA GLU A 142 -12.38 -13.94 -53.46
C GLU A 142 -11.99 -13.68 -52.00
N ILE A 143 -12.35 -12.51 -51.47
CA ILE A 143 -12.04 -12.14 -50.08
C ILE A 143 -12.78 -13.06 -49.12
N TYR A 144 -14.06 -13.32 -49.40
CA TYR A 144 -14.87 -14.23 -48.60
C TYR A 144 -14.25 -15.63 -48.49
N ASN A 145 -13.91 -16.24 -49.63
CA ASN A 145 -13.26 -17.55 -49.68
C ASN A 145 -11.92 -17.57 -48.93
N LYS A 146 -11.17 -16.47 -48.97
CA LYS A 146 -9.93 -16.34 -48.19
C LYS A 146 -10.19 -16.30 -46.69
N VAL A 147 -11.23 -15.58 -46.24
CA VAL A 147 -11.62 -15.48 -44.82
C VAL A 147 -12.07 -16.83 -44.27
N ILE A 148 -12.85 -17.59 -45.05
CA ILE A 148 -13.32 -18.94 -44.67
C ILE A 148 -12.31 -20.03 -45.06
N SER A 149 -11.06 -19.69 -45.38
CA SER A 149 -10.05 -20.70 -45.70
C SER A 149 -9.59 -21.44 -44.44
N LEU A 150 -9.07 -22.66 -44.61
CA LEU A 150 -8.47 -23.41 -43.51
C LEU A 150 -7.30 -22.65 -42.88
N GLY A 151 -6.48 -21.97 -43.68
CA GLY A 151 -5.33 -21.20 -43.20
C GLY A 151 -5.75 -20.02 -42.32
N SER A 152 -6.86 -19.36 -42.66
CA SER A 152 -7.46 -18.31 -41.82
C SER A 152 -7.88 -18.87 -40.46
N ARG A 153 -8.67 -19.95 -40.45
CA ARG A 153 -9.15 -20.58 -39.20
C ARG A 153 -8.04 -21.15 -38.32
N THR A 154 -7.04 -21.83 -38.88
CA THR A 154 -5.92 -22.35 -38.10
C THR A 154 -5.06 -21.23 -37.53
N GLY A 155 -4.95 -20.09 -38.23
CA GLY A 155 -4.36 -18.86 -37.71
C GLY A 155 -5.10 -18.32 -36.48
N THR A 156 -6.44 -18.20 -36.56
CA THR A 156 -7.28 -17.81 -35.43
C THR A 156 -7.15 -18.78 -34.26
N MET A 157 -7.19 -20.09 -34.52
CA MET A 157 -7.01 -21.13 -33.48
C MET A 157 -5.69 -20.95 -32.74
N LYS A 158 -4.59 -20.72 -33.47
CA LYS A 158 -3.27 -20.50 -32.88
C LYS A 158 -3.27 -19.27 -31.96
N GLN A 159 -3.83 -18.15 -32.42
CA GLN A 159 -3.92 -16.92 -31.63
C GLN A 159 -4.76 -17.10 -30.35
N LEU A 160 -5.89 -17.80 -30.44
CA LEU A 160 -6.74 -18.12 -29.29
C LEU A 160 -6.03 -19.07 -28.31
N SER A 161 -5.31 -20.08 -28.81
CA SER A 161 -4.50 -20.99 -28.00
C SER A 161 -3.36 -20.26 -27.28
N ASP A 162 -2.67 -19.34 -27.95
CA ASP A 162 -1.61 -18.52 -27.36
C ASP A 162 -2.17 -17.57 -26.28
N SER A 163 -3.34 -16.99 -26.53
CA SER A 163 -4.06 -16.17 -25.55
C SER A 163 -4.45 -17.00 -24.32
N LEU A 164 -5.01 -18.19 -24.51
CA LEU A 164 -5.41 -19.08 -23.43
C LEU A 164 -4.21 -19.52 -22.59
N ARG A 165 -3.09 -19.89 -23.22
CA ARG A 165 -1.82 -20.22 -22.53
C ARG A 165 -1.35 -19.06 -21.65
N THR A 166 -1.37 -17.84 -22.18
CA THR A 166 -0.98 -16.64 -21.42
C THR A 166 -1.91 -16.41 -20.24
N LEU A 167 -3.22 -16.50 -20.45
CA LEU A 167 -4.23 -16.31 -19.41
C LEU A 167 -4.13 -17.35 -18.29
N ILE A 168 -3.82 -18.62 -18.62
CA ILE A 168 -3.56 -19.67 -17.61
C ILE A 168 -2.31 -19.32 -16.79
N GLY A 169 -1.25 -18.80 -17.42
CA GLY A 169 -0.07 -18.33 -16.69
C GLY A 169 -0.40 -17.23 -15.70
N LEU A 170 -1.09 -16.18 -16.17
CA LEU A 170 -1.53 -15.06 -15.34
C LEU A 170 -2.49 -15.51 -14.22
N GLU A 171 -3.39 -16.46 -14.49
CA GLU A 171 -4.27 -17.06 -13.48
C GLU A 171 -3.45 -17.74 -12.39
N ARG A 172 -2.50 -18.60 -12.75
CA ARG A 172 -1.62 -19.28 -11.79
C ARG A 172 -0.83 -18.29 -10.92
N GLU A 173 -0.32 -17.21 -11.51
CA GLU A 173 0.37 -16.15 -10.78
C GLU A 173 -0.58 -15.41 -9.82
N ALA A 174 -1.78 -15.01 -10.28
CA ALA A 174 -2.76 -14.30 -9.48
C ALA A 174 -3.30 -15.11 -8.29
N TYR A 175 -3.26 -16.44 -8.39
CA TYR A 175 -3.66 -17.38 -7.33
C TYR A 175 -2.46 -17.94 -6.52
N GLY A 176 -1.22 -17.54 -6.83
CA GLY A 176 -0.04 -18.01 -6.11
C GLY A 176 0.27 -19.51 -6.30
N ILE A 177 -0.15 -20.08 -7.44
CA ILE A 177 0.03 -21.49 -7.81
C ILE A 177 1.40 -21.72 -8.50
N SER A 178 2.09 -20.64 -8.87
CA SER A 178 3.47 -20.69 -9.35
C SER A 178 4.41 -20.87 -8.16
N GLY A 179 4.95 -22.09 -8.00
CA GLY A 179 6.00 -22.37 -7.03
C GLY A 179 7.31 -21.73 -7.46
N ASP A 180 7.54 -20.50 -7.04
CA ASP A 180 8.88 -19.95 -6.83
C ASP A 180 8.84 -19.08 -5.56
N PRO A 181 9.83 -19.16 -4.67
CA PRO A 181 9.92 -18.26 -3.53
C PRO A 181 10.02 -16.83 -4.06
N ILE A 182 9.21 -15.93 -3.52
CA ILE A 182 9.30 -14.50 -3.83
C ILE A 182 10.76 -14.07 -3.54
N PRO A 183 11.56 -13.65 -4.53
CA PRO A 183 12.86 -13.07 -4.26
C PRO A 183 12.61 -11.73 -3.58
N ASP A 184 13.27 -11.50 -2.45
CA ASP A 184 13.07 -10.42 -1.48
C ASP A 184 13.26 -8.98 -2.07
N ASN A 185 13.54 -8.84 -3.37
CA ASN A 185 13.91 -7.57 -3.98
C ASN A 185 13.33 -7.31 -5.38
N ARG A 186 12.04 -7.61 -5.61
CA ARG A 186 11.33 -7.06 -6.78
C ARG A 186 10.17 -6.18 -6.32
N THR A 187 10.29 -4.88 -6.58
CA THR A 187 9.13 -3.98 -6.63
C THR A 187 8.11 -4.58 -7.60
N PRO A 188 6.86 -4.85 -7.19
CA PRO A 188 5.88 -5.49 -8.06
C PRO A 188 5.67 -4.69 -9.33
N SER A 189 5.65 -5.37 -10.48
CA SER A 189 5.39 -4.75 -11.78
C SER A 189 4.03 -4.04 -11.74
N GLY A 190 4.03 -2.73 -12.00
CA GLY A 190 2.86 -1.84 -11.87
C GLY A 190 3.01 -0.72 -10.83
N LEU A 191 3.96 -0.83 -9.89
CA LEU A 191 4.20 0.20 -8.85
C LEU A 191 5.30 1.20 -9.22
N LYS A 192 6.00 1.02 -10.35
CA LYS A 192 7.04 1.96 -10.84
C LYS A 192 6.51 3.38 -11.08
N HIS A 193 5.23 3.54 -11.40
CA HIS A 193 4.62 4.86 -11.56
C HIS A 193 4.33 5.56 -10.21
N PHE A 194 4.15 4.80 -9.13
CA PHE A 194 3.87 5.36 -7.80
C PHE A 194 5.13 5.78 -7.06
N TYR A 195 6.24 5.09 -7.32
CA TYR A 195 7.56 5.39 -6.76
C TYR A 195 8.49 5.71 -7.93
N GLY A 196 8.36 6.93 -8.45
CA GLY A 196 9.27 7.45 -9.47
C GLY A 196 10.71 7.47 -8.99
N ASP A 197 11.63 7.36 -9.95
CA ASP A 197 13.07 7.25 -9.75
C ASP A 197 13.58 8.24 -8.70
N SER A 198 13.89 7.71 -7.52
CA SER A 198 14.85 8.34 -6.62
C SER A 198 16.20 8.15 -7.28
N GLU A 199 16.61 9.10 -8.13
CA GLU A 199 18.01 9.39 -8.36
C GLU A 199 18.66 9.64 -6.99
N ALA A 200 19.30 8.59 -6.45
CA ALA A 200 20.27 8.74 -5.39
C ALA A 200 21.63 8.75 -6.09
N ASP A 201 22.11 9.96 -6.39
CA ASP A 201 23.53 10.25 -6.52
C ASP A 201 24.26 9.74 -5.25
N ALA A 202 25.11 8.73 -5.42
CA ALA A 202 26.33 8.46 -4.64
C ALA A 202 27.20 7.41 -5.34
#